data_AF-A0A394DAM9-F1
#
_entry.id   AF-A0A394DAM9-F1
#
_cell.length_a   1.000
_cell.length_b   1.000
_cell.length_c   1.000
_cell.angle_alpha   90.00
_cell.angle_beta   90.00
_cell.angle_gamma   90.00
#
_symmetry.space_group_name_H-M   'P 1'
#
loop_
_entity.id
_entity.type
_entity.pdbx_description
1 polymer ?
#
loop_
_entity_poly.entity_id
_entity_poly.type
_entity_poly.pdbx_seq_one_letter_code
_entity_poly.pdbx_strand_id
1 'polypeptide(L)'
;MKLCNTSLSLALKATKRASSTISEILKMTNLTDIVKAVIKDCLDNVKTSMGQLQDSLAAMGQLDGIDKEFQISNIQTWMSSSITDDQTCSDELDEMNLDATIRDQIRKVVLNAAMVNSNALYFVNKLIY
;
A
#
# COMPACT_ATOMS: atom_id res chain seq x y z
N MET A 1 -11.52 5.49 17.88
CA MET A 1 -10.36 5.71 16.98
C MET A 1 -9.15 4.80 17.24
N LYS A 2 -8.94 4.24 18.44
CA LYS A 2 -7.77 3.36 18.73
C LYS A 2 -7.62 2.19 17.74
N LEU A 3 -8.73 1.53 17.37
CA LEU A 3 -8.73 0.46 16.36
C LEU A 3 -8.27 0.97 14.99
N CYS A 4 -8.85 2.07 14.50
CA CYS A 4 -8.47 2.68 13.22
C CYS A 4 -6.98 3.06 13.16
N ASN A 5 -6.46 3.72 14.21
CA ASN A 5 -5.03 4.06 14.30
C ASN A 5 -4.13 2.82 14.30
N THR A 6 -4.55 1.78 15.03
CA THR A 6 -3.80 0.52 15.11
C THR A 6 -3.80 -0.21 13.77
N SER A 7 -4.97 -0.30 13.11
CA SER A 7 -5.10 -0.98 11.82
C SER A 7 -4.36 -0.23 10.71
N LEU A 8 -4.46 1.10 10.66
CA LEU A 8 -3.69 1.95 9.74
C LEU A 8 -2.18 1.79 9.93
N SER A 9 -1.72 1.76 11.19
CA SER A 9 -0.28 1.54 11.48
C SER A 9 0.20 0.17 11.03
N LEU A 10 -0.64 -0.87 11.16
CA LEU A 10 -0.34 -2.21 10.66
C LEU A 10 -0.29 -2.24 9.13
N ALA A 11 -1.22 -1.54 8.47
CA ALA A 11 -1.21 -1.41 7.02
C ALA A 11 0.06 -0.72 6.51
N LEU A 12 0.42 0.44 7.10
CA LEU A 12 1.65 1.14 6.77
C LEU A 12 2.90 0.26 6.97
N LYS A 13 2.94 -0.54 8.04
CA LYS A 13 4.03 -1.49 8.29
C LYS A 13 4.10 -2.58 7.22
N ALA A 14 2.96 -3.09 6.76
CA ALA A 14 2.90 -4.08 5.68
C ALA A 14 3.39 -3.48 4.35
N THR A 15 2.92 -2.28 3.98
CA THR A 15 3.36 -1.57 2.77
C THR A 15 4.86 -1.23 2.81
N LYS A 16 5.38 -0.79 3.96
CA LYS A 16 6.83 -0.56 4.14
C LYS A 16 7.65 -1.84 3.96
N ARG A 17 7.14 -2.99 4.43
CA ARG A 17 7.78 -4.29 4.21
C ARG A 17 7.78 -4.67 2.73
N ALA A 18 6.68 -4.43 2.02
CA ALA A 18 6.61 -4.65 0.57
C ALA A 18 7.65 -3.78 -0.15
N SER A 19 7.66 -2.46 0.10
CA SER A 19 8.62 -1.51 -0.48
C SER A 19 10.08 -1.92 -0.24
N SER A 20 10.40 -2.35 0.99
CA SER A 20 11.75 -2.82 1.35
C SER A 20 12.13 -4.09 0.58
N THR A 21 11.21 -5.05 0.49
CA THR A 21 11.44 -6.32 -0.22
C THR A 21 11.68 -6.08 -1.71
N ILE A 22 10.87 -5.24 -2.35
CA ILE A 22 11.00 -4.88 -3.77
C ILE A 22 12.33 -4.15 -4.01
N SER A 23 12.70 -3.23 -3.11
CA SER A 23 13.97 -2.51 -3.17
C SER A 23 15.19 -3.43 -3.08
N GLU A 24 15.14 -4.48 -2.25
CA GLU A 24 16.22 -5.48 -2.19
C GLU A 24 16.28 -6.34 -3.46
N ILE A 25 15.14 -6.69 -4.05
CA ILE A 25 15.10 -7.43 -5.32
C ILE A 25 15.75 -6.60 -6.44
N LEU A 26 15.46 -5.30 -6.53
CA LEU A 26 16.05 -4.41 -7.54
C LEU A 26 17.59 -4.32 -7.49
N LYS A 27 18.22 -4.68 -6.36
CA LYS A 27 19.68 -4.69 -6.22
C LYS A 27 20.33 -5.96 -6.78
N MET A 28 19.54 -6.98 -7.15
CA MET A 28 20.07 -8.20 -7.75
C MET A 28 20.74 -7.88 -9.10
N THR A 29 21.92 -8.46 -9.34
CA THR A 29 22.74 -8.16 -10.52
C THR A 29 22.30 -8.89 -11.78
N ASN A 30 21.51 -9.95 -11.65
CA ASN A 30 21.08 -10.82 -12.75
C ASN A 30 19.74 -10.43 -13.39
N LEU A 31 19.17 -9.27 -13.03
CA LEU A 31 17.94 -8.76 -13.65
C LEU A 31 18.25 -8.07 -14.98
N THR A 32 17.46 -8.37 -16.01
CA THR A 32 17.48 -7.60 -17.27
C THR A 32 16.93 -6.20 -17.04
N ASP A 33 17.26 -5.25 -17.92
CA ASP A 33 16.80 -3.86 -17.74
C ASP A 33 15.28 -3.71 -17.83
N ILE A 34 14.62 -4.52 -18.66
CA ILE A 34 13.15 -4.56 -18.75
C ILE A 34 12.54 -5.05 -17.43
N VAL A 35 13.09 -6.11 -16.84
CA VAL A 35 12.65 -6.62 -15.54
C VAL A 35 12.84 -5.56 -14.44
N LYS A 36 13.98 -4.87 -14.42
CA LYS A 36 14.23 -3.79 -13.47
C LYS A 36 13.24 -2.63 -13.62
N ALA A 37 12.89 -2.27 -14.84
CA ALA A 37 11.92 -1.20 -15.11
C ALA A 37 10.56 -1.52 -14.49
N VAL A 38 10.02 -2.71 -14.75
CA VAL A 38 8.71 -3.09 -14.20
C VAL A 38 8.72 -3.29 -12.68
N ILE A 39 9.77 -3.87 -12.12
CA ILE A 39 9.88 -3.97 -10.65
C ILE A 39 10.00 -2.56 -10.02
N LYS A 40 10.60 -1.60 -10.73
CA LYS A 40 10.68 -0.21 -10.29
C LYS A 40 9.32 0.50 -10.37
N ASP A 41 8.57 0.29 -11.44
CA ASP A 41 7.21 0.84 -11.57
C ASP A 41 6.31 0.32 -10.42
N CYS A 42 6.34 -0.99 -10.16
CA CYS A 42 5.68 -1.55 -8.98
C CYS A 42 6.19 -0.93 -7.66
N LEU A 43 7.50 -0.70 -7.49
CA LEU A 43 8.02 -0.04 -6.29
C LEU A 43 7.46 1.37 -6.11
N ASP A 44 7.30 2.12 -7.19
CA ASP A 44 6.80 3.49 -7.16
C ASP A 44 5.30 3.52 -6.84
N ASN A 45 4.51 2.55 -7.33
CA ASN A 45 3.13 2.30 -6.88
C ASN A 45 3.07 2.03 -5.36
N VAL A 46 3.88 1.10 -4.85
CA VAL A 46 3.92 0.76 -3.41
C VAL A 46 4.39 1.93 -2.54
N LYS A 47 5.28 2.79 -3.03
CA LYS A 47 5.68 4.03 -2.33
C LYS A 47 4.55 5.07 -2.29
N THR A 48 3.76 5.16 -3.37
CA THR A 48 2.59 6.04 -3.43
C THR A 48 1.53 5.59 -2.42
N SER A 49 1.24 4.28 -2.39
CA SER A 49 0.45 3.61 -1.36
C SER A 49 0.94 3.93 0.06
N MET A 50 2.26 3.87 0.29
CA MET A 50 2.85 4.22 1.59
C MET A 50 2.60 5.68 2.00
N GLY A 51 2.70 6.63 1.06
CA GLY A 51 2.42 8.05 1.30
C GLY A 51 0.96 8.30 1.68
N GLN A 52 0.03 7.72 0.94
CA GLN A 52 -1.41 7.81 1.20
C GLN A 52 -1.78 7.25 2.59
N LEU A 53 -1.10 6.21 3.06
CA LEU A 53 -1.28 5.68 4.42
C LEU A 53 -0.69 6.58 5.51
N GLN A 54 0.41 7.29 5.22
CA GLN A 54 0.95 8.30 6.12
C GLN A 54 -0.02 9.49 6.25
N ASP A 55 -0.59 9.95 5.13
CA ASP A 55 -1.60 11.01 5.11
C ASP A 55 -2.85 10.57 5.89
N SER A 56 -3.29 9.34 5.69
CA SER A 56 -4.40 8.72 6.41
C SER A 56 -4.18 8.69 7.93
N LEU A 57 -2.98 8.32 8.39
CA LEU A 57 -2.62 8.32 9.81
C LEU A 57 -2.54 9.74 10.39
N ALA A 58 -1.97 10.68 9.64
CA ALA A 58 -1.87 12.07 10.05
C ALA A 58 -3.27 12.68 10.26
N ALA A 59 -4.16 12.51 9.28
CA ALA A 59 -5.55 12.96 9.39
C ALA A 59 -6.31 12.25 10.52
N MET A 60 -6.16 10.93 10.67
CA MET A 60 -6.78 10.19 11.78
C MET A 60 -6.33 10.70 13.16
N GLY A 61 -5.09 11.20 13.27
CA GLY A 61 -4.57 11.81 14.50
C GLY A 61 -5.12 13.20 14.79
N GLN A 62 -5.67 13.88 13.79
CA GLN A 62 -6.18 15.26 13.84
C GLN A 62 -7.71 15.34 13.73
N LEU A 63 -8.43 14.22 13.85
CA LEU A 63 -9.88 14.20 13.78
C LEU A 63 -10.52 14.98 14.94
N ASP A 64 -10.82 16.25 14.69
CA ASP A 64 -11.53 17.15 15.58
C ASP A 64 -12.50 18.07 14.79
N GLY A 65 -13.32 18.82 15.53
CA GLY A 65 -14.10 19.93 14.98
C GLY A 65 -15.24 19.57 14.01
N ILE A 66 -15.67 20.59 13.26
CA ILE A 66 -16.81 20.57 12.31
C ILE A 66 -16.47 19.78 11.05
N ASP A 67 -15.19 19.71 10.66
CA ASP A 67 -14.74 19.11 9.39
C ASP A 67 -14.45 17.60 9.48
N LYS A 68 -14.82 16.96 10.59
CA LYS A 68 -14.52 15.55 10.87
C LYS A 68 -15.02 14.60 9.79
N GLU A 69 -16.22 14.83 9.27
CA GLU A 69 -16.79 14.01 8.19
C GLU A 69 -15.96 14.11 6.91
N PHE A 70 -15.56 15.33 6.53
CA PHE A 70 -14.71 15.57 5.38
C PHE A 70 -13.31 14.93 5.55
N GLN A 71 -12.72 15.02 6.73
CA GLN A 71 -11.45 14.34 7.02
C GLN A 71 -11.57 12.82 6.93
N ILE A 72 -12.65 12.22 7.44
CA ILE A 72 -12.90 10.78 7.30
C ILE A 72 -13.03 10.39 5.82
N SER A 73 -13.74 11.20 5.01
CA SER A 73 -13.85 10.98 3.56
C SER A 73 -12.49 11.00 2.85
N ASN A 74 -11.59 11.92 3.23
CA ASN A 74 -10.22 11.96 2.69
C ASN A 74 -9.43 10.70 3.06
N ILE A 75 -9.52 10.25 4.31
CA ILE A 75 -8.88 9.01 4.78
C ILE A 75 -9.39 7.82 3.97
N GLN A 76 -10.71 7.69 3.79
CA GLN A 76 -11.30 6.62 2.97
C GLN A 76 -10.79 6.64 1.52
N THR A 77 -10.66 7.83 0.95
CA THR A 77 -10.16 8.03 -0.42
C THR A 77 -8.71 7.61 -0.54
N TRP A 78 -7.83 8.10 0.34
CA TRP A 78 -6.42 7.73 0.35
C TRP A 78 -6.20 6.23 0.56
N MET A 79 -6.93 5.62 1.50
CA MET A 79 -6.86 4.19 1.72
C MET A 79 -7.35 3.37 0.52
N SER A 80 -8.43 3.80 -0.15
CA SER A 80 -8.92 3.14 -1.36
C SER A 80 -7.93 3.25 -2.50
N SER A 81 -7.30 4.43 -2.67
CA SER A 81 -6.22 4.63 -3.64
C SER A 81 -5.01 3.75 -3.33
N SER A 82 -4.66 3.59 -2.05
CA SER A 82 -3.52 2.77 -1.61
C SER A 82 -3.73 1.28 -1.92
N ILE A 83 -4.97 0.80 -1.82
CA ILE A 83 -5.33 -0.55 -2.26
C ILE A 83 -5.18 -0.69 -3.78
N THR A 84 -5.66 0.30 -4.54
CA THR A 84 -5.52 0.32 -6.01
C THR A 84 -4.06 0.29 -6.41
N ASP A 85 -3.21 1.13 -5.82
CA ASP A 85 -1.78 1.20 -6.12
C ASP A 85 -1.08 -0.16 -5.83
N ASP A 86 -1.40 -0.80 -4.70
CA ASP A 86 -0.89 -2.14 -4.39
C ASP A 86 -1.36 -3.18 -5.43
N GLN A 87 -2.62 -3.12 -5.89
CA GLN A 87 -3.15 -4.02 -6.92
C GLN A 87 -2.50 -3.78 -8.28
N THR A 88 -2.33 -2.52 -8.68
CA THR A 88 -1.66 -2.14 -9.93
C THR A 88 -0.24 -2.69 -9.99
N CYS A 89 0.56 -2.57 -8.91
CA CYS A 89 1.86 -3.24 -8.85
C CYS A 89 1.73 -4.77 -9.09
N SER A 90 0.74 -5.42 -8.48
CA SER A 90 0.57 -6.87 -8.64
C SER A 90 0.21 -7.26 -10.07
N ASP A 91 -0.64 -6.48 -10.73
CA ASP A 91 -1.12 -6.72 -12.10
C ASP A 91 0.00 -6.49 -13.13
N GLU A 92 0.80 -5.43 -12.98
CA GLU A 92 1.98 -5.15 -13.82
C GLU A 92 2.96 -6.33 -13.88
N LEU A 93 3.09 -7.08 -12.78
CA LEU A 93 3.97 -8.25 -12.70
C LEU A 93 3.42 -9.49 -13.41
N ASP A 94 2.10 -9.58 -13.60
CA ASP A 94 1.45 -10.69 -14.32
C ASP A 94 1.50 -10.50 -15.84
N GLU A 95 1.59 -9.25 -16.31
CA GLU A 95 1.67 -8.92 -17.73
C GLU A 95 3.04 -9.21 -18.35
N MET A 96 4.07 -9.49 -17.53
CA MET A 96 5.43 -9.76 -17.97
C MET A 96 5.88 -11.19 -17.69
N ASN A 97 6.70 -11.74 -18.60
CA ASN A 97 7.42 -13.01 -18.39
C ASN A 97 8.60 -12.83 -17.42
N LEU A 98 8.27 -12.59 -16.15
CA LEU A 98 9.21 -12.53 -15.03
C LEU A 98 9.56 -13.94 -14.54
N ASP A 99 10.75 -14.08 -13.95
CA ASP A 99 11.07 -15.27 -13.18
C ASP A 99 10.00 -15.48 -12.10
N ALA A 100 9.44 -16.69 -12.05
CA ALA A 100 8.32 -17.01 -11.17
C ALA A 100 8.65 -16.78 -9.69
N THR A 101 9.89 -17.06 -9.28
CA THR A 101 10.33 -16.89 -7.89
C THR A 101 10.30 -15.41 -7.50
N ILE A 102 10.83 -14.55 -8.38
CA ILE A 102 10.85 -13.10 -8.15
C ILE A 102 9.43 -12.55 -8.12
N ARG A 103 8.61 -12.91 -9.11
CA ARG A 103 7.22 -12.48 -9.21
C ARG A 103 6.43 -12.86 -7.96
N ASP A 104 6.51 -14.12 -7.54
CA ASP A 104 5.73 -14.64 -6.42
C ASP A 104 6.21 -14.03 -5.08
N GLN A 105 7.51 -13.74 -4.94
CA GLN A 105 8.04 -13.05 -3.77
C GLN A 105 7.48 -11.62 -3.63
N ILE A 106 7.42 -10.87 -4.73
CA ILE A 106 6.85 -9.51 -4.74
C ILE A 106 5.34 -9.57 -4.50
N ARG A 107 4.60 -10.38 -5.25
CA ARG A 107 3.14 -10.54 -5.12
C ARG A 107 2.74 -10.88 -3.69
N LYS A 108 3.48 -11.79 -3.04
CA LYS A 108 3.19 -12.19 -1.65
C LYS A 108 3.21 -11.01 -0.69
N VAL A 109 4.18 -10.10 -0.79
CA VAL A 109 4.27 -8.97 0.13
C VAL A 109 3.30 -7.85 -0.23
N VAL A 110 3.05 -7.63 -1.52
CA VAL A 110 2.14 -6.59 -2.04
C VAL A 110 0.68 -6.94 -1.77
N LEU A 111 0.24 -8.16 -2.09
CA LEU A 111 -1.12 -8.62 -1.80
C LEU A 111 -1.40 -8.67 -0.30
N ASN A 112 -0.39 -8.98 0.51
CA ASN A 112 -0.52 -8.87 1.96
C ASN A 112 -0.72 -7.40 2.39
N ALA A 113 -0.02 -6.43 1.78
CA ALA A 113 -0.25 -5.01 2.05
C ALA A 113 -1.68 -4.60 1.68
N ALA A 114 -2.14 -4.91 0.47
CA ALA A 114 -3.51 -4.64 0.00
C ALA A 114 -4.59 -5.23 0.93
N MET A 115 -4.38 -6.47 1.40
CA MET A 115 -5.29 -7.14 2.34
C MET A 115 -5.33 -6.43 3.69
N VAL A 116 -4.19 -6.08 4.28
CA VAL A 116 -4.14 -5.38 5.57
C VAL A 116 -4.72 -3.97 5.43
N ASN A 117 -4.49 -3.30 4.30
CA ASN A 117 -5.13 -2.05 3.93
C ASN A 117 -6.65 -2.16 3.90
N SER A 118 -7.18 -3.17 3.20
CA SER A 118 -8.62 -3.43 3.12
C SER A 118 -9.24 -3.67 4.51
N ASN A 119 -8.56 -4.42 5.37
CA ASN A 119 -8.97 -4.63 6.76
C ASN A 119 -8.97 -3.32 7.56
N ALA A 120 -8.00 -2.44 7.35
CA ALA A 120 -7.95 -1.14 8.00
C ALA A 120 -9.06 -0.21 7.49
N LEU A 121 -9.32 -0.19 6.18
CA LEU A 121 -10.38 0.59 5.55
C LEU A 121 -11.75 0.18 6.09
N TYR A 122 -11.98 -1.11 6.34
CA TYR A 122 -13.19 -1.58 7.00
C TYR A 122 -13.44 -0.84 8.33
N PHE A 123 -12.44 -0.71 9.20
CA PHE A 123 -12.61 -0.01 10.48
C PHE A 123 -12.86 1.49 10.30
N VAL A 124 -12.22 2.12 9.30
CA VAL A 124 -12.47 3.53 8.96
C VAL A 124 -13.91 3.72 8.45
N ASN A 125 -14.41 2.82 7.61
CA ASN A 125 -15.79 2.83 7.12
C ASN A 125 -16.85 2.58 8.22
N LYS A 126 -16.44 2.11 9.40
CA LYS A 126 -17.31 1.97 10.57
C LYS A 126 -17.29 3.18 11.50
N LEU A 127 -16.50 4.23 11.19
CA LEU A 127 -16.63 5.50 11.88
C LEU A 127 -17.95 6.14 11.47
N ILE A 128 -18.94 6.03 12.34
CA ILE A 128 -20.22 6.74 12.22
C ILE A 128 -19.96 8.19 12.67
N TYR A 129 -20.41 9.13 11.84
CA TYR A 129 -20.35 10.57 12.10
C TYR A 129 -21.34 10.96 13.19
#